data_AF-X1KCS1-F1
#
_entry.id   AF-X1KCS1-F1
#
_cell.length_a   1.000
_cell.length_b   1.000
_cell.length_c   1.000
_cell.angle_alpha   90.00
_cell.angle_beta   90.00
_cell.angle_gamma   90.00
#
_symmetry.space_group_name_H-M   'P 1'
#
loop_
_entity.id
_entity.type
_entity.pdbx_description
1 polymer ?
#
loop_
_entity_poly.entity_id
_entity_poly.type
_entity_poly.pdbx_seq_one_letter_code
_entity_poly.pdbx_strand_id
1 'polypeptide(L)'
;SHPNQQKIIKCKAILEGRRKIKNLNITDYIIIFADYLNLAPVKVVIRRNYGQIKPFKEFVNSNLDDKIPTWWKAYNKLKHDFYSNVNQGTLENALASLSALFALNCKLPQNREYLISNRVITSPNFIHTGHLLVYIDKDPKLEKYSLLAETDLFEYWLSYHEETFGVIVAEELAVEDSLKIPTERSPGL
;
A
#
# COMPACT_ATOMS: atom_id res chain seq x y z
N SER A 1 14.51 11.58 -12.14
CA SER A 1 14.29 11.54 -10.68
C SER A 1 12.84 11.82 -10.36
N HIS A 2 12.18 10.92 -9.62
CA HIS A 2 10.74 11.02 -9.34
C HIS A 2 10.42 12.31 -8.54
N PRO A 3 9.37 13.08 -8.89
CA PRO A 3 8.94 14.26 -8.11
C PRO A 3 8.65 13.91 -6.64
N ASN A 4 8.11 12.71 -6.40
CA ASN A 4 7.83 12.19 -5.06
C ASN A 4 9.07 11.64 -4.35
N GLN A 5 10.10 11.16 -5.06
CA GLN A 5 11.38 10.79 -4.47
C GLN A 5 12.09 12.01 -3.90
N GLN A 6 12.03 13.17 -4.56
CA GLN A 6 12.57 14.41 -4.00
C GLN A 6 11.80 14.86 -2.75
N LYS A 7 10.48 14.67 -2.69
CA LYS A 7 9.66 14.96 -1.50
C LYS A 7 10.01 14.01 -0.34
N ILE A 8 10.18 12.71 -0.62
CA ILE A 8 10.65 11.71 0.37
C ILE A 8 12.07 12.00 0.82
N ILE A 9 13.01 12.30 -0.09
CA ILE A 9 14.40 12.64 0.26
C ILE A 9 14.44 13.92 1.09
N LYS A 10 13.60 14.91 0.77
CA LYS A 10 13.46 16.14 1.55
C LYS A 10 12.82 15.87 2.92
N CYS A 11 11.81 15.01 3.01
CA CYS A 11 11.22 14.57 4.28
C CYS A 11 12.18 13.71 5.11
N LYS A 12 12.98 12.85 4.46
CA LYS A 12 14.03 12.04 5.06
C LYS A 12 15.17 12.92 5.55
N ALA A 13 15.58 13.93 4.79
CA ALA A 13 16.51 14.97 5.21
C ALA A 13 15.93 15.87 6.33
N ILE A 14 14.61 16.11 6.35
CA ILE A 14 13.91 16.76 7.47
C ILE A 14 13.97 15.87 8.71
N LEU A 15 13.72 14.56 8.60
CA LEU A 15 13.82 13.61 9.72
C LEU A 15 15.28 13.41 10.21
N GLU A 16 16.24 13.35 9.28
CA GLU A 16 17.66 13.15 9.56
C GLU A 16 18.32 14.45 10.08
N GLY A 17 17.95 15.61 9.56
CA GLY A 17 18.33 16.93 10.09
C GLY A 17 17.65 17.24 11.43
N ARG A 18 16.47 16.66 11.67
CA ARG A 18 15.77 16.65 12.96
C ARG A 18 16.22 15.52 13.89
N ARG A 19 17.39 14.88 13.70
CA ARG A 19 18.02 13.95 14.69
C ARG A 19 18.19 14.53 16.11
N LYS A 20 17.83 15.81 16.34
CA LYS A 20 17.67 16.42 17.67
C LYS A 20 16.24 16.36 18.26
N ILE A 21 15.21 15.90 17.54
CA ILE A 21 13.83 15.80 18.05
C ILE A 21 13.63 14.41 18.64
N LYS A 22 13.75 14.32 19.96
CA LYS A 22 13.70 13.08 20.73
C LYS A 22 12.35 12.33 20.66
N ASN A 23 11.29 12.95 20.13
CA ASN A 23 9.91 12.43 20.21
C ASN A 23 9.10 12.76 18.93
N LEU A 24 9.23 11.94 17.88
CA LEU A 24 8.29 12.00 16.74
C LEU A 24 6.89 11.60 17.20
N ASN A 25 5.87 12.28 16.68
CA ASN A 25 4.47 11.94 16.94
C ASN A 25 3.71 11.70 15.62
N ILE A 26 2.45 11.29 15.71
CA ILE A 26 1.66 10.94 14.52
C ILE A 26 1.51 12.09 13.52
N THR A 27 1.48 13.34 13.97
CA THR A 27 1.32 14.49 13.07
C THR A 27 2.52 14.62 12.13
N ASP A 28 3.73 14.29 12.61
CA ASP A 28 4.93 14.22 11.76
C ASP A 28 4.76 13.17 10.66
N TYR A 29 4.23 11.99 11.01
CA TYR A 29 3.99 10.93 10.03
C TYR A 29 2.89 11.31 9.02
N ILE A 30 1.81 11.97 9.46
CA ILE A 30 0.75 12.44 8.57
C ILE A 30 1.33 13.39 7.52
N ILE A 31 2.13 14.38 7.94
CA ILE A 31 2.74 15.36 7.02
C ILE A 31 3.62 14.69 5.97
N ILE A 32 4.33 13.62 6.34
CA ILE A 32 5.30 12.96 5.46
C ILE A 32 4.61 11.94 4.54
N PHE A 33 3.73 11.10 5.09
CA PHE A 33 3.26 9.89 4.41
C PHE A 33 1.85 9.99 3.86
N ALA A 34 0.99 10.90 4.36
CA ALA A 34 -0.41 10.96 3.94
C ALA A 34 -0.55 11.18 2.43
N ASP A 35 0.11 12.21 1.90
CA ASP A 35 0.10 12.50 0.47
C ASP A 35 0.91 11.48 -0.32
N TYR A 36 2.09 11.11 0.19
CA TYR A 36 3.02 10.22 -0.52
C TYR A 36 2.38 8.86 -0.81
N LEU A 37 1.69 8.29 0.17
CA LEU A 37 1.01 7.00 0.03
C LEU A 37 -0.44 7.16 -0.44
N ASN A 38 -0.94 8.38 -0.62
CA ASN A 38 -2.33 8.68 -0.95
C ASN A 38 -3.30 7.96 0.03
N LEU A 39 -3.19 8.27 1.32
CA LEU A 39 -3.87 7.54 2.41
C LEU A 39 -5.33 7.97 2.62
N ALA A 40 -5.66 9.25 2.43
CA ALA A 40 -7.00 9.77 2.68
C ALA A 40 -8.14 9.02 1.95
N PRO A 41 -8.02 8.63 0.66
CA PRO A 41 -9.08 7.92 -0.04
C PRO A 41 -9.14 6.42 0.26
N VAL A 42 -8.25 5.87 1.08
CA VAL A 42 -8.18 4.42 1.33
C VAL A 42 -9.48 3.90 1.96
N LYS A 43 -10.01 2.85 1.35
CA LYS A 43 -11.16 2.08 1.81
C LYS A 43 -10.73 0.61 1.91
N VAL A 44 -10.98 -0.02 3.05
CA VAL A 44 -10.73 -1.43 3.28
C VAL A 44 -12.07 -2.11 3.53
N VAL A 45 -12.32 -3.23 2.85
CA VAL A 45 -13.54 -4.03 2.99
C VAL A 45 -13.29 -5.11 4.04
N ILE A 46 -14.27 -5.32 4.93
CA ILE A 46 -14.30 -6.45 5.87
C ILE A 46 -14.96 -7.62 5.14
N ARG A 47 -14.23 -8.71 4.89
CA ARG A 47 -14.73 -9.80 4.03
C ARG A 47 -15.94 -10.54 4.62
N ARG A 48 -16.05 -10.60 5.95
CA ARG A 48 -17.13 -11.35 6.62
C ARG A 48 -18.52 -10.74 6.49
N ASN A 49 -18.62 -9.41 6.37
CA ASN A 49 -19.90 -8.71 6.34
C ASN A 49 -19.98 -7.64 5.25
N TYR A 50 -18.96 -7.54 4.39
CA TYR A 50 -18.81 -6.53 3.33
C TYR A 50 -18.88 -5.08 3.83
N GLY A 51 -18.68 -4.85 5.13
CA GLY A 51 -18.59 -3.52 5.71
C GLY A 51 -17.33 -2.80 5.21
N GLN A 52 -17.40 -1.49 5.01
CA GLN A 52 -16.26 -0.69 4.58
C GLN A 52 -15.72 0.16 5.72
N ILE A 53 -14.40 0.19 5.84
CA ILE A 53 -13.68 1.03 6.78
C ILE A 53 -12.83 2.04 6.01
N LYS A 54 -12.89 3.31 6.44
CA LYS A 54 -11.99 4.37 5.97
C LYS A 54 -11.01 4.72 7.09
N PRO A 55 -9.88 3.99 7.21
CA PRO A 55 -8.99 4.14 8.36
C PRO A 55 -8.32 5.52 8.46
N PHE A 56 -8.27 6.27 7.37
CA PHE A 56 -7.63 7.58 7.29
C PHE A 56 -8.61 8.68 6.87
N LYS A 57 -9.92 8.50 7.12
CA LYS A 57 -10.96 9.47 6.70
C LYS A 57 -10.66 10.89 7.18
N GLU A 58 -10.05 11.03 8.35
CA GLU A 58 -9.73 12.32 8.96
C GLU A 58 -8.62 13.08 8.22
N PHE A 59 -7.82 12.44 7.36
CA PHE A 59 -6.68 13.09 6.70
C PHE A 59 -7.09 14.20 5.72
N VAL A 60 -8.35 14.23 5.30
CA VAL A 60 -8.93 15.27 4.44
C VAL A 60 -9.16 16.60 5.17
N ASN A 61 -9.15 16.59 6.50
CA ASN A 61 -9.45 17.78 7.30
C ASN A 61 -8.39 18.88 7.11
N SER A 62 -8.77 20.15 7.26
CA SER A 62 -7.86 21.28 7.05
C SER A 62 -6.84 21.43 8.18
N ASN A 63 -7.27 21.25 9.44
CA ASN A 63 -6.42 21.40 10.61
C ASN A 63 -5.66 20.10 10.93
N LEU A 64 -4.40 20.23 11.36
CA LEU A 64 -3.53 19.07 11.63
C LEU A 64 -4.04 18.17 12.77
N ASP A 65 -4.59 18.75 13.84
CA ASP A 65 -5.13 17.98 14.97
C ASP A 65 -6.41 17.20 14.62
N ASP A 66 -7.17 17.75 13.67
CA ASP A 66 -8.36 17.11 13.12
C ASP A 66 -7.99 16.00 12.13
N LYS A 67 -6.76 15.96 11.61
CA LYS A 67 -6.24 14.86 10.78
C LYS A 67 -5.88 13.61 11.57
N ILE A 68 -5.74 13.70 12.90
CA ILE A 68 -5.36 12.54 13.71
C ILE A 68 -6.54 11.55 13.73
N PRO A 69 -6.35 10.28 13.30
CA PRO A 69 -7.44 9.33 13.22
C PRO A 69 -8.05 9.01 14.57
N THR A 70 -9.36 8.78 14.59
CA THR A 70 -10.10 8.48 15.83
C THR A 70 -9.53 7.26 16.55
N TRP A 71 -9.19 6.20 15.81
CA TRP A 71 -8.60 4.98 16.37
C TRP A 71 -7.23 5.22 17.02
N TRP A 72 -6.43 6.17 16.53
CA TRP A 72 -5.15 6.54 17.14
C TRP A 72 -5.35 7.33 18.44
N LYS A 73 -6.34 8.25 18.46
CA LYS A 73 -6.73 8.98 19.68
C LYS A 73 -7.19 7.99 20.76
N ALA A 74 -8.03 7.01 20.38
CA ALA A 74 -8.50 5.95 21.27
C ALA A 74 -7.33 5.09 21.81
N TYR A 75 -6.43 4.64 20.94
CA TYR A 75 -5.23 3.88 21.33
C TYR A 75 -4.36 4.64 22.33
N ASN A 76 -4.06 5.92 22.07
CA ASN A 76 -3.24 6.72 22.98
C ASN A 76 -3.91 6.91 24.35
N LYS A 77 -5.23 7.15 24.37
CA LYS A 77 -5.98 7.25 25.63
C LYS A 77 -5.90 5.96 26.43
N LEU A 78 -6.14 4.81 25.79
CA LEU A 78 -6.02 3.49 26.43
C LEU A 78 -4.61 3.21 26.94
N LYS A 79 -3.58 3.59 26.19
CA LYS A 79 -2.17 3.41 26.57
C LYS A 79 -1.80 4.23 27.81
N HIS A 80 -2.33 5.45 27.94
CA HIS A 80 -1.96 6.36 29.02
C HIS A 80 -2.85 6.21 30.27
N ASP A 81 -4.13 5.87 30.09
CA ASP A 81 -5.07 5.67 31.18
C ASP A 81 -6.15 4.65 30.78
N PHE A 82 -5.84 3.37 30.98
CA PHE A 82 -6.70 2.27 30.56
C PHE A 82 -8.05 2.27 31.27
N TYR A 83 -8.07 2.41 32.61
CA TYR A 83 -9.29 2.24 33.41
C TYR A 83 -10.33 3.32 33.09
N SER A 84 -9.91 4.58 32.93
CA SER A 84 -10.84 5.67 32.60
C SER A 84 -11.31 5.64 31.14
N ASN A 85 -10.59 4.96 30.24
CA ASN A 85 -10.84 4.97 28.80
C ASN A 85 -11.18 3.60 28.21
N VAL A 86 -11.49 2.59 29.03
CA VAL A 86 -11.80 1.23 28.55
C VAL A 86 -12.95 1.21 27.54
N ASN A 87 -13.89 2.15 27.65
CA ASN A 87 -14.98 2.35 26.69
C ASN A 87 -14.52 2.74 25.27
N GLN A 88 -13.28 3.22 25.11
CA GLN A 88 -12.65 3.49 23.81
C GLN A 88 -12.12 2.21 23.13
N GLY A 89 -12.01 1.10 23.88
CA GLY A 89 -11.61 -0.23 23.39
C GLY A 89 -12.69 -0.93 22.58
N THR A 90 -13.30 -0.23 21.62
CA THR A 90 -14.39 -0.75 20.81
C THR A 90 -13.87 -1.61 19.65
N LEU A 91 -14.71 -2.53 19.18
CA LEU A 91 -14.44 -3.32 17.97
C LEU A 91 -14.21 -2.41 16.75
N GLU A 92 -14.91 -1.28 16.66
CA GLU A 92 -14.74 -0.30 15.59
C GLU A 92 -13.32 0.28 15.58
N ASN A 93 -12.80 0.73 16.73
CA ASN A 93 -11.44 1.26 16.83
C ASN A 93 -10.39 0.17 16.54
N ALA A 94 -10.61 -1.05 17.01
CA ALA A 94 -9.74 -2.19 16.71
C ALA A 94 -9.70 -2.48 15.20
N LEU A 95 -10.85 -2.59 14.54
CA LEU A 95 -10.92 -2.84 13.10
C LEU A 95 -10.36 -1.66 12.27
N ALA A 96 -10.57 -0.42 12.70
CA ALA A 96 -10.01 0.76 12.06
C ALA A 96 -8.48 0.80 12.16
N SER A 97 -7.90 0.49 13.32
CA SER A 97 -6.44 0.41 13.48
C SER A 97 -5.81 -0.76 12.69
N LEU A 98 -6.44 -1.94 12.69
CA LEU A 98 -5.95 -3.09 11.93
C LEU A 98 -6.06 -2.87 10.42
N SER A 99 -7.15 -2.30 9.93
CA SER A 99 -7.30 -1.94 8.51
C SER A 99 -6.31 -0.84 8.09
N ALA A 100 -6.00 0.12 8.96
CA ALA A 100 -4.93 1.09 8.74
C ALA A 100 -3.56 0.41 8.57
N LEU A 101 -3.23 -0.51 9.48
CA LEU A 101 -1.98 -1.26 9.44
C LEU A 101 -1.89 -2.13 8.16
N PHE A 102 -2.96 -2.83 7.82
CA PHE A 102 -3.03 -3.64 6.61
C PHE A 102 -2.82 -2.80 5.34
N ALA A 103 -3.55 -1.70 5.19
CA ALA A 103 -3.43 -0.82 4.02
C ALA A 103 -2.03 -0.18 3.91
N LEU A 104 -1.41 0.20 5.04
CA LEU A 104 -0.04 0.73 5.05
C LEU A 104 0.96 -0.31 4.57
N ASN A 105 0.88 -1.55 5.05
CA ASN A 105 1.74 -2.63 4.59
C ASN A 105 1.59 -2.87 3.09
N CYS A 106 0.37 -2.80 2.56
CA CYS A 106 0.12 -2.95 1.12
C CYS A 106 0.70 -1.80 0.29
N LYS A 107 0.60 -0.57 0.80
CA LYS A 107 1.05 0.63 0.06
C LYS A 107 2.56 0.84 0.09
N LEU A 108 3.24 0.39 1.14
CA LEU A 108 4.69 0.50 1.27
C LEU A 108 5.41 -0.39 0.23
N PRO A 109 6.19 0.18 -0.72
CA PRO A 109 6.87 -0.58 -1.74
C PRO A 109 7.78 -1.68 -1.17
N GLN A 110 8.40 -1.43 -0.01
CA GLN A 110 9.31 -2.37 0.66
C GLN A 110 8.64 -3.68 1.07
N ASN A 111 7.33 -3.66 1.30
CA ASN A 111 6.61 -4.84 1.78
C ASN A 111 5.95 -5.61 0.62
N ARG A 112 5.86 -5.02 -0.58
CA ARG A 112 5.10 -5.58 -1.71
C ARG A 112 5.62 -6.95 -2.13
N GLU A 113 6.93 -7.09 -2.35
CA GLU A 113 7.54 -8.36 -2.78
C GLU A 113 7.19 -9.50 -1.83
N TYR A 114 7.31 -9.24 -0.52
CA TYR A 114 6.95 -10.21 0.51
C TYR A 114 5.46 -10.55 0.47
N LEU A 115 4.58 -9.55 0.38
CA LEU A 115 3.13 -9.75 0.34
C LEU A 115 2.66 -10.50 -0.92
N ILE A 116 3.30 -10.27 -2.08
CA ILE A 116 3.02 -10.99 -3.33
C ILE A 116 3.50 -12.44 -3.24
N SER A 117 4.71 -12.65 -2.72
CA SER A 117 5.29 -13.99 -2.53
C SER A 117 4.43 -14.86 -1.60
N ASN A 118 3.78 -14.23 -0.61
CA ASN A 118 2.85 -14.89 0.31
C ASN A 118 1.39 -14.87 -0.17
N ARG A 119 1.12 -14.48 -1.43
CA ARG A 119 -0.22 -14.41 -2.04
C ARG A 119 -1.24 -13.54 -1.29
N VAL A 120 -0.76 -12.59 -0.48
CA VAL A 120 -1.61 -11.56 0.14
C VAL A 120 -2.01 -10.54 -0.92
N ILE A 121 -1.04 -10.10 -1.74
CA ILE A 121 -1.32 -9.27 -2.91
C ILE A 121 -1.34 -10.19 -4.13
N THR A 122 -2.45 -10.15 -4.86
CA THR A 122 -2.64 -10.87 -6.11
C THR A 122 -3.15 -9.92 -7.19
N SER A 123 -3.23 -10.45 -8.41
CA SER A 123 -3.84 -9.76 -9.53
C SER A 123 -4.68 -10.75 -10.31
N PRO A 124 -5.90 -10.41 -10.72
CA PRO A 124 -6.65 -11.25 -11.65
C PRO A 124 -5.94 -11.39 -13.02
N ASN A 125 -5.01 -10.48 -13.34
CA ASN A 125 -4.25 -10.48 -14.59
C ASN A 125 -3.11 -11.50 -14.64
N PHE A 126 -2.68 -12.02 -13.48
CA PHE A 126 -1.50 -12.87 -13.38
C PHE A 126 -1.82 -14.17 -12.63
N ILE A 127 -1.68 -15.30 -13.32
CA ILE A 127 -1.83 -16.63 -12.72
C ILE A 127 -0.63 -16.96 -11.82
N HIS A 128 0.57 -16.51 -12.19
CA HIS A 128 1.81 -16.80 -11.47
C HIS A 128 2.35 -15.55 -10.77
N THR A 129 2.66 -15.69 -9.48
CA THR A 129 3.23 -14.61 -8.66
C THR A 129 4.57 -14.09 -9.18
N GLY A 130 5.36 -14.95 -9.82
CA GLY A 130 6.63 -14.55 -10.45
C GLY A 130 6.45 -13.48 -11.54
N HIS A 131 5.43 -13.61 -12.38
CA HIS A 131 5.15 -12.61 -13.43
C HIS A 131 4.69 -11.28 -12.82
N LEU A 132 3.87 -11.36 -11.76
CA LEU A 132 3.43 -10.18 -11.03
C LEU A 132 4.61 -9.42 -10.38
N LEU A 133 5.60 -10.15 -9.84
CA LEU A 133 6.82 -9.55 -9.28
C LEU A 133 7.62 -8.80 -10.34
N VAL A 134 7.86 -9.41 -11.51
CA VAL A 134 8.54 -8.77 -12.63
C VAL A 134 7.81 -7.50 -13.09
N TYR A 135 6.48 -7.54 -13.13
CA TYR A 135 5.69 -6.38 -13.50
C TYR A 135 5.80 -5.23 -12.49
N ILE A 136 5.68 -5.50 -11.19
CA ILE A 136 5.71 -4.44 -10.17
C ILE A 136 7.05 -3.72 -10.12
N ASP A 137 8.14 -4.41 -10.47
CA ASP A 137 9.45 -3.78 -10.65
C ASP A 137 9.46 -2.78 -11.83
N LYS A 138 8.79 -3.14 -12.94
CA LYS A 138 8.67 -2.30 -14.15
C LYS A 138 7.65 -1.15 -14.03
N ASP A 139 6.56 -1.34 -13.30
CA ASP A 139 5.51 -0.33 -13.06
C ASP A 139 5.26 -0.13 -11.54
N PRO A 140 6.15 0.58 -10.85
CA PRO A 140 6.05 0.78 -9.41
C PRO A 140 4.83 1.63 -8.99
N LYS A 141 4.20 2.34 -9.93
CA LYS A 141 3.04 3.20 -9.70
C LYS A 141 1.70 2.47 -9.80
N LEU A 142 1.71 1.22 -10.29
CA LEU A 142 0.51 0.39 -10.40
C LEU A 142 -0.53 0.98 -11.36
N GLU A 143 -0.06 1.62 -12.43
CA GLU A 143 -0.90 2.35 -13.39
C GLU A 143 -1.57 1.41 -14.41
N LYS A 144 -1.08 0.18 -14.58
CA LYS A 144 -1.56 -0.71 -15.66
C LYS A 144 -2.46 -1.86 -15.23
N TYR A 145 -2.28 -2.45 -14.05
CA TYR A 145 -2.99 -3.68 -13.66
C TYR A 145 -3.74 -3.57 -12.33
N SER A 146 -4.83 -4.31 -12.24
CA SER A 146 -5.64 -4.39 -11.02
C SER A 146 -4.92 -5.24 -9.98
N LEU A 147 -4.78 -4.70 -8.77
CA LEU A 147 -4.10 -5.37 -7.65
C LEU A 147 -5.02 -5.43 -6.45
N LEU A 148 -5.21 -6.65 -5.96
CA LEU A 148 -6.07 -6.96 -4.85
C LEU A 148 -5.25 -7.52 -3.70
N ALA A 149 -5.32 -6.88 -2.54
CA ALA A 149 -4.79 -7.43 -1.30
C ALA A 149 -5.90 -8.08 -0.48
N GLU A 150 -5.70 -9.33 -0.08
CA GLU A 150 -6.65 -10.10 0.69
C GLU A 150 -6.00 -10.80 1.89
N THR A 151 -6.75 -10.84 2.97
CA THR A 151 -6.52 -11.70 4.14
C THR A 151 -7.84 -12.36 4.50
N ASP A 152 -7.89 -13.16 5.57
CA ASP A 152 -9.16 -13.71 6.04
C ASP A 152 -10.14 -12.64 6.56
N LEU A 153 -9.63 -11.46 6.93
CA LEU A 153 -10.42 -10.39 7.53
C LEU A 153 -10.69 -9.24 6.56
N PHE A 154 -9.70 -8.86 5.76
CA PHE A 154 -9.73 -7.65 4.95
C PHE A 154 -9.49 -7.90 3.47
N GLU A 155 -10.11 -7.06 2.67
CA GLU A 155 -9.86 -6.89 1.24
C GLU A 155 -9.54 -5.42 0.97
N TYR A 156 -8.54 -5.17 0.13
CA TYR A 156 -8.11 -3.83 -0.24
C TYR A 156 -7.62 -3.79 -1.70
N TRP A 157 -8.26 -2.98 -2.53
CA TRP A 157 -7.82 -2.70 -3.90
C TRP A 157 -6.69 -1.66 -3.89
N LEU A 158 -5.48 -2.08 -4.23
CA LEU A 158 -4.32 -1.18 -4.36
C LEU A 158 -4.43 -0.36 -5.65
N SER A 159 -4.91 -1.01 -6.71
CA SER A 159 -5.22 -0.44 -8.02
C SER A 159 -6.39 -1.21 -8.61
N TYR A 160 -7.26 -0.50 -9.33
CA TYR A 160 -8.42 -1.08 -9.99
C TYR A 160 -8.55 -0.45 -11.36
N HIS A 161 -8.54 -1.28 -12.40
CA HIS A 161 -8.60 -0.88 -13.80
C HIS A 161 -9.61 -1.78 -14.50
N GLU A 162 -10.80 -1.25 -14.81
CA GLU A 162 -11.91 -2.02 -15.39
C GLU A 162 -11.52 -2.74 -16.68
N GLU A 163 -10.69 -2.10 -17.50
CA GLU A 163 -10.19 -2.62 -18.79
C GLU A 163 -9.32 -3.88 -18.66
N THR A 164 -8.85 -4.18 -17.46
CA THR A 164 -7.94 -5.31 -17.21
C THR A 164 -8.68 -6.60 -16.85
N PHE A 165 -10.00 -6.56 -16.60
CA PHE A 165 -10.76 -7.78 -16.32
C PHE A 165 -10.90 -8.64 -17.59
N GLY A 166 -10.21 -9.79 -17.62
CA GLY A 166 -10.28 -10.78 -18.71
C GLY A 166 -9.05 -10.89 -19.61
N VAL A 167 -8.05 -10.02 -19.42
CA VAL A 167 -6.77 -10.09 -20.17
C VAL A 167 -5.71 -10.76 -19.30
N ILE A 168 -5.33 -11.99 -19.64
CA ILE A 168 -4.15 -12.67 -19.08
C ILE A 168 -2.95 -12.15 -19.86
N VAL A 169 -2.17 -11.24 -19.26
CA VAL A 169 -0.97 -10.70 -19.92
C VAL A 169 0.18 -11.69 -19.75
N ALA A 170 0.13 -12.77 -20.52
CA ALA A 170 1.28 -13.63 -20.77
C ALA A 170 2.11 -13.14 -21.98
N GLU A 171 1.51 -12.36 -22.88
CA GLU A 171 2.12 -12.00 -24.16
C GLU A 171 3.19 -10.89 -24.09
N GLU A 172 3.04 -9.85 -23.25
CA GLU A 172 4.04 -8.77 -23.18
C GLU A 172 5.38 -9.21 -22.57
N LEU A 173 5.38 -10.18 -21.65
CA LEU A 173 6.61 -10.68 -21.02
C LEU A 173 7.36 -11.69 -21.90
N ALA A 174 6.66 -12.37 -22.82
CA ALA A 174 7.28 -13.31 -23.76
C ALA A 174 8.03 -12.59 -24.91
N VAL A 175 7.62 -11.36 -25.25
CA VAL A 175 8.23 -10.61 -26.37
C VAL A 175 9.63 -10.09 -26.01
N GLU A 176 9.91 -9.79 -24.74
CA GLU A 176 11.25 -9.34 -24.33
C GLU A 176 12.31 -10.46 -24.28
N ASP A 177 11.91 -11.72 -24.11
CA ASP A 177 12.83 -12.88 -24.11
C ASP A 177 13.10 -13.47 -25.51
N SER A 178 12.41 -12.96 -26.55
CA SER A 178 12.43 -13.53 -27.90
C SER A 178 13.51 -12.93 -28.84
N LEU A 179 14.33 -11.97 -28.38
CA LEU A 179 15.39 -11.36 -29.19
C LEU A 179 16.78 -11.86 -28.77
N LYS A 180 17.07 -13.13 -29.08
CA LYS A 180 18.43 -13.67 -29.33
C LYS A 180 18.35 -15.11 -29.85
N ILE A 181 18.07 -15.26 -31.14
CA ILE A 181 18.55 -16.43 -31.90
C ILE A 181 19.39 -15.88 -33.05
N PRO A 182 20.72 -16.09 -33.06
CA PRO A 182 21.54 -15.78 -34.22
C PRO A 182 21.10 -16.66 -35.40
N THR A 183 20.47 -16.07 -36.39
CA THR A 183 20.40 -16.63 -37.75
C THR A 183 21.78 -16.54 -38.36
N GLU A 184 22.46 -17.69 -38.46
CA GLU A 184 23.20 -18.13 -39.65
C GLU A 184 23.90 -19.47 -39.35
N ARG A 185 23.44 -20.55 -39.99
CA ARG A 185 24.28 -21.71 -40.29
C ARG A 185 24.49 -21.72 -41.80
N SER A 186 25.75 -21.71 -42.20
CA SER A 186 26.22 -21.74 -43.58
C SER A 186 25.59 -22.89 -44.38
N PRO A 187 25.26 -22.69 -45.66
CA PRO A 187 24.96 -23.79 -46.55
C PRO A 187 26.26 -24.54 -46.88
N GLY A 188 26.28 -25.84 -46.61
CA GLY A 188 27.30 -26.73 -47.15
C GLY A 188 26.98 -27.06 -48.60
N LEU A 189 27.95 -26.80 -49.48
CA LEU A 189 28.43 -27.66 -50.58
C LEU A 189 29.69 -27.02 -51.18
#